data_AF-A0A401MKA3-F1
#
_entry.id   AF-A0A401MKA3-F1
#
_cell.length_a   1.000
_cell.length_b   1.000
_cell.length_c   1.000
_cell.angle_alpha   90.00
_cell.angle_beta   90.00
_cell.angle_gamma   90.00
#
_symmetry.space_group_name_H-M   'P 1'
#
loop_
_entity.id
_entity.type
_entity.pdbx_description
1 polymer ?
#
loop_
_entity_poly.entity_id
_entity_poly.type
_entity_poly.pdbx_seq_one_letter_code
_entity_poly.pdbx_strand_id
1 'polypeptide(L)'
;MNTTPAHARRAVTAALMTAALAAGVAVVPAAAATPSTAARDAGSGVGHGGKARLSYQESAAVRLTKGVFERGDTRVIDQFVQPNYIAHNPHSANGAEALKNLGAYFHQQFPNARYDVKRVFSEGNLVVMHSNLVRTPGTRGDAVVDIYRFQNGKIAEHWDASQEVPETTTSGNDMFSTLSLPRTQEPGSRQLTARNKKLVTAYYDQVLVRKDLSGIDTYVAADYHQHNPDIEDGAAGAKAGLGWLFQQYPQLTNTPKRIIAEGDLVAVHSHSVPAPGERGSAVVDIFRVRNGKIVEHWDVIQEVPETSANDNTMF
;
A
#
# COMPACT_ATOMS: atom_id res chain seq x y z
N MET A 1 -21.70 33.53 27.09
CA MET A 1 -20.39 33.77 26.45
C MET A 1 -19.65 32.44 26.48
N ASN A 2 -19.77 31.65 25.40
CA ASN A 2 -19.14 30.34 25.29
C ASN A 2 -17.75 30.51 24.69
N THR A 3 -16.73 30.21 25.49
CA THR A 3 -15.34 30.08 25.04
C THR A 3 -15.11 28.67 24.53
N THR A 4 -15.09 28.53 23.20
CA THR A 4 -14.65 27.31 22.52
C THR A 4 -13.13 27.16 22.71
N PRO A 5 -12.58 26.02 23.18
CA PRO A 5 -11.14 25.87 23.39
C PRO A 5 -10.41 25.78 22.04
N ALA A 6 -9.37 26.60 21.91
CA ALA A 6 -8.53 26.76 20.72
C ALA A 6 -7.52 25.61 20.53
N HIS A 7 -7.99 24.36 20.43
CA HIS A 7 -7.13 23.18 20.21
C HIS A 7 -7.39 22.41 18.90
N ALA A 8 -8.14 22.98 17.95
CA ALA A 8 -8.35 22.37 16.64
C ALA A 8 -7.65 23.15 15.52
N ARG A 9 -6.34 23.36 15.64
CA ARG A 9 -5.46 23.86 14.56
C ARG A 9 -4.06 23.28 14.72
N ARG A 10 -3.91 21.98 14.44
CA ARG A 10 -2.63 21.41 14.03
C ARG A 10 -2.85 20.72 12.69
N ALA A 11 -1.93 21.00 11.80
CA ALA A 11 -2.05 20.82 10.36
C ALA A 11 -2.20 19.34 10.01
N VAL A 12 -3.11 19.01 9.11
CA VAL A 12 -2.84 17.93 8.14
C VAL A 12 -1.91 18.57 7.12
N THR A 13 -0.68 18.89 7.51
CA THR A 13 0.33 19.21 6.50
C THR A 13 0.27 18.04 5.52
N ALA A 14 0.08 18.28 4.21
CA ALA A 14 0.61 17.34 3.24
C ALA A 14 2.04 17.11 3.72
N ALA A 15 2.32 15.93 4.26
CA ALA A 15 3.52 15.68 4.99
C ALA A 15 4.67 15.78 3.99
N LEU A 16 5.22 16.99 3.86
CA LEU A 16 6.52 17.28 3.28
C LEU A 16 7.53 16.63 4.21
N MET A 17 7.71 15.34 4.05
CA MET A 17 8.73 14.55 4.72
C MET A 17 9.64 14.04 3.61
N THR A 18 10.68 14.82 3.33
CA THR A 18 11.80 14.37 2.52
C THR A 18 12.48 13.20 3.22
N ALA A 19 12.17 11.97 2.79
CA ALA A 19 13.03 10.83 3.05
C ALA A 19 14.26 10.95 2.13
N ALA A 20 15.28 11.66 2.59
CA ALA A 20 16.59 11.62 1.94
C ALA A 20 17.23 10.25 2.21
N LEU A 21 16.98 9.28 1.33
CA LEU A 21 17.91 8.18 1.14
C LEU A 21 19.17 8.76 0.49
N ALA A 22 20.14 9.16 1.31
CA ALA A 22 21.51 9.35 0.85
C ALA A 22 22.11 7.98 0.52
N ALA A 23 21.66 7.38 -0.58
CA ALA A 23 22.35 6.25 -1.22
C ALA A 23 23.41 6.85 -2.15
N GLY A 24 24.69 6.63 -1.85
CA GLY A 24 25.78 6.94 -2.76
C GLY A 24 25.54 6.24 -4.10
N VAL A 25 25.36 7.02 -5.16
CA VAL A 25 25.03 6.54 -6.50
C VAL A 25 26.27 5.90 -7.13
N ALA A 26 26.21 4.60 -7.41
CA ALA A 26 27.02 4.00 -8.46
C ALA A 26 26.20 4.04 -9.76
N VAL A 27 26.58 4.93 -10.68
CA VAL A 27 25.92 5.05 -12.00
C VAL A 27 26.39 3.91 -12.89
N VAL A 28 25.46 3.08 -13.36
CA VAL A 28 25.68 2.14 -14.47
C VAL A 28 24.67 2.47 -15.58
N PRO A 29 25.06 2.57 -16.86
CA PRO A 29 24.14 3.01 -17.91
C PRO A 29 23.06 1.95 -18.18
N ALA A 30 21.80 2.38 -18.20
CA ALA A 30 20.65 1.54 -18.56
C ALA A 30 20.50 1.46 -20.10
N ALA A 31 20.21 0.26 -20.60
CA ALA A 31 19.76 0.04 -21.97
C ALA A 31 18.23 0.13 -22.04
N ALA A 32 17.71 0.82 -23.05
CA ALA A 32 16.29 1.12 -23.21
C ALA A 32 15.41 -0.15 -23.29
N ALA A 33 14.35 -0.20 -22.48
CA ALA A 33 13.30 -1.22 -22.56
C ALA A 33 12.11 -0.71 -23.40
N THR A 34 11.51 -1.61 -24.19
CA THR A 34 10.33 -1.34 -25.02
C THR A 34 9.02 -1.54 -24.25
N PRO A 35 7.92 -0.86 -24.64
CA PRO A 35 6.64 -0.94 -23.92
C PRO A 35 5.97 -2.30 -24.11
N SER A 36 5.56 -2.95 -23.02
CA SER A 36 4.74 -4.17 -23.05
C SER A 36 3.25 -3.83 -23.10
N THR A 37 2.54 -4.38 -24.07
CA THR A 37 1.09 -4.30 -24.19
C THR A 37 0.40 -5.16 -23.13
N ALA A 38 -0.66 -4.63 -22.53
CA ALA A 38 -1.47 -5.32 -21.53
C ALA A 38 -2.23 -6.50 -22.16
N ALA A 39 -1.77 -7.72 -21.88
CA ALA A 39 -2.53 -8.93 -22.18
C ALA A 39 -3.64 -9.10 -21.13
N ARG A 40 -4.89 -9.11 -21.61
CA ARG A 40 -6.07 -9.51 -20.84
C ARG A 40 -5.96 -11.01 -20.56
N ASP A 41 -5.79 -11.40 -19.30
CA ASP A 41 -5.90 -12.81 -18.92
C ASP A 41 -7.29 -13.07 -18.34
N ALA A 42 -8.04 -13.92 -19.04
CA ALA A 42 -9.38 -14.36 -18.71
C ALA A 42 -9.30 -15.61 -17.85
N GLY A 43 -10.00 -15.66 -16.72
CA GLY A 43 -10.14 -16.91 -15.98
C GLY A 43 -10.64 -16.77 -14.55
N SER A 44 -11.96 -16.59 -14.39
CA SER A 44 -12.69 -16.76 -13.14
C SER A 44 -12.72 -18.25 -12.73
N GLY A 45 -11.59 -18.78 -12.27
CA GLY A 45 -11.48 -20.13 -11.72
C GLY A 45 -11.69 -20.14 -10.20
N VAL A 46 -12.91 -19.92 -9.72
CA VAL A 46 -13.25 -20.15 -8.31
C VAL A 46 -13.47 -21.65 -8.09
N GLY A 47 -12.38 -22.42 -8.17
CA GLY A 47 -12.31 -23.84 -7.82
C GLY A 47 -11.20 -24.09 -6.79
N HIS A 48 -11.06 -25.34 -6.33
CA HIS A 48 -9.99 -25.73 -5.38
C HIS A 48 -8.59 -25.33 -5.89
N GLY A 49 -8.34 -25.41 -7.20
CA GLY A 49 -7.09 -24.93 -7.83
C GLY A 49 -6.90 -23.42 -7.74
N GLY A 50 -7.97 -22.63 -7.77
CA GLY A 50 -7.92 -21.17 -7.59
C GLY A 50 -7.48 -20.78 -6.18
N LYS A 51 -8.05 -21.44 -5.15
CA LYS A 51 -7.66 -21.20 -3.75
C LYS A 51 -6.20 -21.59 -3.50
N ALA A 52 -5.78 -22.79 -3.93
CA ALA A 52 -4.39 -23.23 -3.78
C ALA A 52 -3.39 -22.30 -4.49
N ARG A 53 -3.75 -21.80 -5.68
CA ARG A 53 -2.95 -20.83 -6.43
C ARG A 53 -2.78 -19.52 -5.65
N LEU A 54 -3.86 -18.96 -5.10
CA LEU A 54 -3.83 -17.70 -4.35
C LEU A 54 -3.01 -17.84 -3.07
N SER A 55 -3.21 -18.92 -2.30
CA SER A 55 -2.38 -19.22 -1.12
C SER A 55 -0.90 -19.44 -1.47
N TYR A 56 -0.59 -20.05 -2.62
CA TYR A 56 0.79 -20.14 -3.10
C TYR A 56 1.37 -18.74 -3.39
N GLN A 57 0.63 -17.87 -4.07
CA GLN A 57 1.08 -16.52 -4.41
C GLN A 57 1.36 -15.69 -3.16
N GLU A 58 0.45 -15.71 -2.18
CA GLU A 58 0.60 -15.06 -0.88
C GLU A 58 1.86 -15.58 -0.16
N SER A 59 2.04 -16.91 -0.09
CA SER A 59 3.21 -17.50 0.53
C SER A 59 4.51 -17.19 -0.20
N ALA A 60 4.49 -17.13 -1.53
CA ALA A 60 5.66 -16.81 -2.36
C ALA A 60 6.11 -15.36 -2.13
N ALA A 61 5.18 -14.41 -2.06
CA ALA A 61 5.47 -13.01 -1.74
C ALA A 61 6.15 -12.87 -0.37
N VAL A 62 5.57 -13.45 0.68
CA VAL A 62 6.16 -13.41 2.04
C VAL A 62 7.54 -14.07 2.07
N ARG A 63 7.70 -15.23 1.42
CA ARG A 63 8.97 -15.96 1.37
C ARG A 63 10.04 -15.20 0.61
N LEU A 64 9.68 -14.55 -0.49
CA LEU A 64 10.58 -13.68 -1.24
C LEU A 64 11.08 -12.56 -0.35
N THR A 65 10.19 -11.72 0.18
CA THR A 65 10.55 -10.51 0.93
C THR A 65 11.39 -10.85 2.15
N LYS A 66 10.95 -11.82 2.97
CA LYS A 66 11.73 -12.24 4.13
C LYS A 66 13.03 -12.94 3.76
N GLY A 67 13.05 -13.70 2.67
CA GLY A 67 14.24 -14.41 2.21
C GLY A 67 15.33 -13.43 1.80
N VAL A 68 14.96 -12.46 0.96
CA VAL A 68 15.88 -11.46 0.44
C VAL A 68 16.36 -10.52 1.55
N PHE A 69 15.43 -9.90 2.29
CA PHE A 69 15.79 -8.77 3.15
C PHE A 69 16.12 -9.15 4.61
N GLU A 70 15.47 -10.17 5.19
CA GLU A 70 15.80 -10.60 6.57
C GLU A 70 16.96 -11.59 6.60
N ARG A 71 17.09 -12.45 5.58
CA ARG A 71 18.04 -13.58 5.57
C ARG A 71 19.19 -13.42 4.58
N GLY A 72 19.17 -12.41 3.71
CA GLY A 72 20.15 -12.24 2.65
C GLY A 72 20.18 -13.42 1.64
N ASP A 73 19.13 -14.24 1.61
CA ASP A 73 19.07 -15.45 0.77
C ASP A 73 18.58 -15.11 -0.63
N THR A 74 19.50 -14.74 -1.51
CA THR A 74 19.18 -14.36 -2.90
C THR A 74 18.66 -15.51 -3.76
N ARG A 75 18.81 -16.78 -3.33
CA ARG A 75 18.31 -17.95 -4.08
C ARG A 75 16.78 -17.98 -4.17
N VAL A 76 16.09 -17.32 -3.24
CA VAL A 76 14.63 -17.20 -3.28
C VAL A 76 14.16 -16.35 -4.48
N ILE A 77 15.02 -15.48 -5.03
CA ILE A 77 14.72 -14.71 -6.24
C ILE A 77 14.64 -15.64 -7.45
N ASP A 78 15.58 -16.57 -7.60
CA ASP A 78 15.56 -17.54 -8.70
C ASP A 78 14.31 -18.43 -8.66
N GLN A 79 13.85 -18.75 -7.45
CA GLN A 79 12.65 -19.55 -7.22
C GLN A 79 11.37 -18.79 -7.57
N PHE A 80 11.23 -17.54 -7.09
CA PHE A 80 9.94 -16.86 -7.08
C PHE A 80 9.81 -15.70 -8.07
N VAL A 81 10.89 -15.23 -8.70
CA VAL A 81 10.88 -14.00 -9.53
C VAL A 81 11.15 -14.35 -11.00
N GLN A 82 10.44 -13.69 -11.91
CA GLN A 82 10.70 -13.77 -13.34
C GLN A 82 12.01 -13.04 -13.68
N PRO A 83 12.84 -13.54 -14.62
CA PRO A 83 14.07 -12.86 -15.02
C PRO A 83 13.84 -11.41 -15.49
N ASN A 84 12.72 -11.16 -16.20
CA ASN A 84 12.31 -9.86 -16.71
C ASN A 84 11.38 -9.08 -15.77
N TYR A 85 11.52 -9.31 -14.46
CA TYR A 85 10.74 -8.64 -13.43
C TYR A 85 10.78 -7.12 -13.55
N ILE A 86 9.62 -6.50 -13.40
CA ILE A 86 9.43 -5.04 -13.46
C ILE A 86 9.33 -4.47 -12.05
N ALA A 87 10.26 -3.58 -11.68
CA ALA A 87 10.25 -2.86 -10.42
C ALA A 87 9.67 -1.45 -10.62
N HIS A 88 8.70 -1.08 -9.78
CA HIS A 88 8.17 0.30 -9.70
C HIS A 88 8.65 1.03 -8.43
N ASN A 89 9.33 0.35 -7.51
CA ASN A 89 10.00 0.99 -6.38
C ASN A 89 11.08 1.93 -6.92
N PRO A 90 11.05 3.24 -6.61
CA PRO A 90 11.97 4.21 -7.17
C PRO A 90 13.42 4.08 -6.67
N HIS A 91 13.67 3.26 -5.66
CA HIS A 91 14.99 3.02 -5.08
C HIS A 91 15.65 1.73 -5.60
N SER A 92 14.94 0.94 -6.42
CA SER A 92 15.47 -0.28 -7.03
C SER A 92 15.66 -0.10 -8.52
N ALA A 93 16.81 -0.52 -9.05
CA ALA A 93 16.92 -0.73 -10.48
C ALA A 93 16.01 -1.89 -10.93
N ASN A 94 15.71 -1.93 -12.22
CA ASN A 94 14.80 -2.93 -12.79
C ASN A 94 15.46 -4.32 -12.95
N GLY A 95 14.66 -5.38 -12.88
CA GLY A 95 15.09 -6.76 -13.14
C GLY A 95 15.52 -7.57 -11.90
N ALA A 96 15.53 -8.91 -12.05
CA ALA A 96 15.79 -9.84 -10.96
C ALA A 96 17.22 -9.74 -10.39
N GLU A 97 18.23 -9.47 -11.22
CA GLU A 97 19.61 -9.28 -10.77
C GLU A 97 19.77 -8.00 -9.96
N ALA A 98 19.06 -6.92 -10.31
CA ALA A 98 19.04 -5.71 -9.50
C ALA A 98 18.45 -5.97 -8.11
N LEU A 99 17.38 -6.77 -8.03
CA LEU A 99 16.80 -7.19 -6.75
C LEU A 99 17.78 -8.03 -5.90
N LYS A 100 18.59 -8.91 -6.52
CA LYS A 100 19.64 -9.66 -5.82
C LYS A 100 20.67 -8.73 -5.20
N ASN A 101 21.14 -7.76 -5.98
CA ASN A 101 22.14 -6.78 -5.53
C ASN A 101 21.58 -5.90 -4.40
N LEU A 102 20.34 -5.43 -4.55
CA LEU A 102 19.65 -4.67 -3.52
C LEU A 102 19.51 -5.47 -2.22
N GLY A 103 19.08 -6.73 -2.31
CA GLY A 103 18.93 -7.60 -1.14
C GLY A 103 20.25 -7.86 -0.42
N ALA A 104 21.32 -8.16 -1.16
CA ALA A 104 22.64 -8.37 -0.58
C ALA A 104 23.16 -7.10 0.12
N TYR A 105 23.05 -5.94 -0.53
CA TYR A 105 23.42 -4.65 0.05
C TYR A 105 22.60 -4.34 1.30
N PHE A 106 21.28 -4.47 1.21
CA PHE A 106 20.37 -4.19 2.31
C PHE A 106 20.69 -5.07 3.53
N HIS A 107 20.89 -6.37 3.33
CA HIS A 107 21.20 -7.29 4.43
C HIS A 107 22.57 -7.01 5.05
N GLN A 108 23.55 -6.57 4.26
CA GLN A 108 24.84 -6.13 4.78
C GLN A 108 24.71 -4.89 5.69
N GLN A 109 23.87 -3.92 5.31
CA GLN A 109 23.64 -2.70 6.09
C GLN A 109 22.73 -2.94 7.31
N PHE A 110 21.73 -3.80 7.15
CA PHE A 110 20.68 -4.06 8.14
C PHE A 110 20.54 -5.57 8.42
N PRO A 111 21.58 -6.23 8.99
CA PRO A 111 21.58 -7.69 9.18
C PRO A 111 20.50 -8.16 10.16
N ASN A 112 19.99 -7.26 11.00
CA ASN A 112 18.93 -7.52 11.97
C ASN A 112 17.56 -7.00 11.54
N ALA A 113 17.40 -6.60 10.27
CA ALA A 113 16.12 -6.15 9.76
C ALA A 113 15.03 -7.21 9.94
N ARG A 114 13.81 -6.75 10.20
CA ARG A 114 12.62 -7.59 10.35
C ARG A 114 11.45 -7.01 9.58
N TYR A 115 10.78 -7.87 8.83
CA TYR A 115 9.46 -7.64 8.26
C TYR A 115 8.41 -8.28 9.15
N ASP A 116 7.75 -7.45 9.95
CA ASP A 116 6.58 -7.84 10.70
C ASP A 116 5.35 -7.72 9.78
N VAL A 117 5.10 -8.80 9.03
CA VAL A 117 3.99 -8.90 8.08
C VAL A 117 2.68 -8.91 8.84
N LYS A 118 1.85 -7.90 8.58
CA LYS A 118 0.56 -7.73 9.23
C LYS A 118 -0.50 -8.53 8.52
N ARG A 119 -0.69 -8.27 7.23
CA ARG A 119 -1.76 -8.88 6.42
C ARG A 119 -1.29 -9.11 5.00
N VAL A 120 -1.75 -10.21 4.42
CA VAL A 120 -1.48 -10.62 3.04
C VAL A 120 -2.77 -11.11 2.43
N PHE A 121 -3.10 -10.65 1.24
CA PHE A 121 -4.29 -11.08 0.54
C PHE A 121 -4.14 -10.92 -0.97
N SER A 122 -4.96 -11.62 -1.74
CA SER A 122 -4.79 -11.73 -3.18
C SER A 122 -6.08 -11.78 -3.98
N GLU A 123 -6.03 -11.21 -5.17
CA GLU A 123 -7.11 -11.28 -6.17
C GLU A 123 -6.53 -11.49 -7.56
N GLY A 124 -7.05 -12.49 -8.28
CA GLY A 124 -6.57 -12.76 -9.64
C GLY A 124 -5.10 -13.17 -9.61
N ASN A 125 -4.21 -12.34 -10.12
CA ASN A 125 -2.76 -12.53 -10.10
C ASN A 125 -2.02 -11.48 -9.27
N LEU A 126 -2.73 -10.67 -8.49
CA LEU A 126 -2.15 -9.64 -7.63
C LEU A 126 -2.16 -10.09 -6.18
N VAL A 127 -1.06 -9.84 -5.48
CA VAL A 127 -0.92 -10.02 -4.02
C VAL A 127 -0.63 -8.68 -3.41
N VAL A 128 -1.30 -8.35 -2.30
CA VAL A 128 -1.00 -7.20 -1.45
C VAL A 128 -0.41 -7.73 -0.14
N MET A 129 0.65 -7.09 0.34
CA MET A 129 1.25 -7.37 1.64
C MET A 129 1.49 -6.06 2.37
N HIS A 130 0.91 -5.91 3.55
CA HIS A 130 1.17 -4.77 4.45
C HIS A 130 2.03 -5.26 5.62
N SER A 131 3.14 -4.59 5.88
CA SER A 131 4.12 -4.94 6.89
C SER A 131 4.69 -3.71 7.63
N ASN A 132 5.24 -3.95 8.82
CA ASN A 132 6.19 -3.03 9.44
C ASN A 132 7.63 -3.51 9.15
N LEU A 133 8.40 -2.70 8.43
CA LEU A 133 9.82 -2.91 8.19
C LEU A 133 10.65 -2.24 9.29
N VAL A 134 11.18 -3.02 10.22
CA VAL A 134 12.12 -2.55 11.24
C VAL A 134 13.54 -2.83 10.79
N ARG A 135 14.22 -1.83 10.22
CA ARG A 135 15.62 -1.95 9.75
C ARG A 135 16.62 -2.08 10.90
N THR A 136 16.40 -1.33 11.98
CA THR A 136 17.28 -1.29 13.15
C THR A 136 16.47 -1.67 14.39
N PRO A 137 16.87 -2.69 15.16
CA PRO A 137 16.15 -3.07 16.37
C PRO A 137 15.94 -1.90 17.33
N GLY A 138 14.72 -1.74 17.84
CA GLY A 138 14.34 -0.66 18.75
C GLY A 138 13.82 0.62 18.07
N THR A 139 13.83 0.70 16.74
CA THR A 139 13.16 1.79 16.00
C THR A 139 11.71 1.42 15.68
N ARG A 140 10.89 2.43 15.32
CA ARG A 140 9.48 2.23 14.96
C ARG A 140 9.31 1.51 13.61
N GLY A 141 10.29 1.68 12.71
CA GLY A 141 10.28 1.11 11.36
C GLY A 141 9.48 1.95 10.36
N ASP A 142 9.14 1.32 9.25
CA ASP A 142 8.34 1.90 8.17
C ASP A 142 7.12 1.02 7.92
N ALA A 143 5.96 1.65 7.74
CA ALA A 143 4.81 0.98 7.18
C ALA A 143 5.03 0.82 5.68
N VAL A 144 4.98 -0.43 5.20
CA VAL A 144 5.20 -0.77 3.79
C VAL A 144 4.01 -1.57 3.28
N VAL A 145 3.46 -1.15 2.14
CA VAL A 145 2.51 -1.96 1.37
C VAL A 145 3.14 -2.34 0.05
N ASP A 146 3.44 -3.63 -0.11
CA ASP A 146 3.88 -4.22 -1.36
C ASP A 146 2.69 -4.75 -2.17
N ILE A 147 2.76 -4.61 -3.49
CA ILE A 147 1.85 -5.20 -4.46
C ILE A 147 2.67 -5.99 -5.47
N TYR A 148 2.40 -7.29 -5.60
CA TYR A 148 3.10 -8.16 -6.55
C TYR A 148 2.13 -8.67 -7.62
N ARG A 149 2.52 -8.60 -8.89
CA ARG A 149 1.83 -9.31 -9.97
C ARG A 149 2.56 -10.62 -10.28
N PHE A 150 1.77 -11.69 -10.38
CA PHE A 150 2.23 -13.01 -10.78
C PHE A 150 1.97 -13.28 -12.26
N GLN A 151 2.89 -14.02 -12.87
CA GLN A 151 2.79 -14.58 -14.21
C GLN A 151 3.51 -15.93 -14.23
N ASN A 152 2.83 -16.97 -14.72
CA ASN A 152 3.37 -18.34 -14.79
C ASN A 152 3.93 -18.85 -13.45
N GLY A 153 3.24 -18.52 -12.34
CA GLY A 153 3.64 -18.95 -11.00
C GLY A 153 4.82 -18.20 -10.36
N LYS A 154 5.34 -17.16 -11.01
CA LYS A 154 6.41 -16.29 -10.48
C LYS A 154 6.01 -14.83 -10.46
N ILE A 155 6.63 -14.04 -9.60
CA ILE A 155 6.48 -12.59 -9.48
C ILE A 155 7.12 -11.95 -10.70
N ALA A 156 6.32 -11.23 -11.48
CA ALA A 156 6.70 -10.57 -12.72
C ALA A 156 6.79 -9.05 -12.60
N GLU A 157 6.15 -8.47 -11.58
CA GLU A 157 6.10 -7.02 -11.39
C GLU A 157 5.77 -6.69 -9.94
N HIS A 158 6.24 -5.53 -9.47
CA HIS A 158 6.12 -5.09 -8.09
C HIS A 158 5.98 -3.58 -7.99
N TRP A 159 5.07 -3.17 -7.13
CA TRP A 159 4.92 -1.80 -6.65
C TRP A 159 5.00 -1.80 -5.14
N ASP A 160 5.46 -0.71 -4.56
CA ASP A 160 5.32 -0.46 -3.14
C ASP A 160 5.02 1.01 -2.83
N ALA A 161 4.52 1.22 -1.62
CA ALA A 161 4.59 2.49 -0.92
C ALA A 161 5.23 2.24 0.44
N SER A 162 6.09 3.15 0.89
CA SER A 162 6.75 3.11 2.20
C SER A 162 6.64 4.45 2.91
N GLN A 163 6.30 4.42 4.19
CA GLN A 163 6.16 5.59 5.05
C GLN A 163 6.78 5.33 6.42
N GLU A 164 7.55 6.27 6.95
CA GLU A 164 8.08 6.15 8.32
C GLU A 164 6.93 6.10 9.33
N VAL A 165 7.01 5.19 10.29
CA VAL A 165 6.02 5.12 11.38
C VAL A 165 6.24 6.31 12.32
N PRO A 166 5.26 7.22 12.49
CA PRO A 166 5.44 8.39 13.32
C PRO A 166 5.46 8.03 14.82
N GLU A 167 5.96 8.94 15.63
CA GLU A 167 5.98 8.76 17.10
C GLU A 167 4.58 8.78 17.71
N THR A 168 3.70 9.61 17.13
CA THR A 168 2.32 9.79 17.58
C THR A 168 1.40 9.89 16.38
N THR A 169 0.14 9.49 16.55
CA THR A 169 -0.92 9.65 15.55
C THR A 169 -2.04 10.54 16.09
N THR A 170 -2.75 11.22 15.21
CA THR A 170 -3.93 12.03 15.53
C THR A 170 -5.05 11.15 16.10
N SER A 171 -5.29 9.98 15.50
CA SER A 171 -6.31 9.03 15.99
C SER A 171 -5.95 8.32 17.31
N GLY A 172 -4.68 8.31 17.69
CA GLY A 172 -4.16 7.46 18.77
C GLY A 172 -4.04 5.97 18.40
N ASN A 173 -4.48 5.56 17.21
CA ASN A 173 -4.29 4.21 16.69
C ASN A 173 -2.93 4.12 15.97
N ASP A 174 -2.24 2.98 16.08
CA ASP A 174 -1.02 2.71 15.29
C ASP A 174 -1.35 2.38 13.83
N MET A 175 -0.36 2.27 12.93
CA MET A 175 -0.60 2.01 11.49
C MET A 175 -0.90 0.53 11.13
N PHE A 176 -0.99 -0.38 12.10
CA PHE A 176 -0.89 -1.84 11.86
C PHE A 176 -1.95 -2.68 12.53
N SER A 177 -2.41 -2.28 13.72
CA SER A 177 -3.34 -3.03 14.56
C SER A 177 -4.65 -3.31 13.84
N THR A 178 -5.37 -4.32 14.32
CA THR A 178 -6.76 -4.59 13.92
C THR A 178 -7.63 -4.48 15.15
N LEU A 179 -8.44 -3.43 15.16
CA LEU A 179 -9.32 -3.03 16.24
C LEU A 179 -10.76 -3.50 16.00
N SER A 180 -11.18 -3.51 14.73
CA SER A 180 -12.52 -3.99 14.36
C SER A 180 -12.67 -5.50 14.57
N LEU A 181 -13.91 -5.95 14.79
CA LEU A 181 -14.24 -7.37 14.92
C LEU A 181 -14.50 -8.02 13.55
N PRO A 182 -14.05 -9.26 13.30
CA PRO A 182 -13.16 -10.05 14.16
C PRO A 182 -11.73 -9.48 14.15
N ARG A 183 -11.06 -9.48 15.30
CA ARG A 183 -9.66 -9.02 15.42
C ARG A 183 -8.70 -10.06 14.84
N THR A 184 -8.60 -10.06 13.52
CA THR A 184 -7.74 -10.95 12.75
C THR A 184 -7.06 -10.16 11.65
N GLN A 185 -5.85 -10.56 11.29
CA GLN A 185 -5.18 -9.99 10.14
C GLN A 185 -5.52 -10.71 8.82
N GLU A 186 -6.09 -11.91 8.94
CA GLU A 186 -6.48 -12.71 7.79
C GLU A 186 -7.71 -12.12 7.08
N PRO A 187 -7.81 -12.25 5.76
CA PRO A 187 -9.03 -11.92 5.03
C PRO A 187 -10.17 -12.87 5.41
N GLY A 188 -11.39 -12.33 5.42
CA GLY A 188 -12.62 -13.05 5.66
C GLY A 188 -13.06 -13.94 4.49
N SER A 189 -14.32 -14.38 4.51
CA SER A 189 -14.84 -15.28 3.48
C SER A 189 -14.72 -14.70 2.06
N ARG A 190 -13.99 -15.38 1.17
CA ARG A 190 -13.82 -14.99 -0.26
C ARG A 190 -15.14 -14.86 -1.04
N GLN A 191 -16.26 -15.39 -0.52
CA GLN A 191 -17.59 -15.16 -1.11
C GLN A 191 -18.00 -13.69 -1.06
N LEU A 192 -17.42 -12.90 -0.14
CA LEU A 192 -17.69 -11.47 0.02
C LEU A 192 -16.85 -10.60 -0.93
N THR A 193 -15.78 -11.13 -1.54
CA THR A 193 -14.79 -10.36 -2.32
C THR A 193 -15.45 -9.41 -3.32
N ALA A 194 -16.29 -9.92 -4.22
CA ALA A 194 -16.89 -9.11 -5.28
C ALA A 194 -17.80 -8.00 -4.74
N ARG A 195 -18.56 -8.31 -3.67
CA ARG A 195 -19.46 -7.34 -3.03
C ARG A 195 -18.68 -6.24 -2.32
N ASN A 196 -17.66 -6.62 -1.55
CA ASN A 196 -16.86 -5.68 -0.76
C ASN A 196 -15.99 -4.81 -1.67
N LYS A 197 -15.41 -5.38 -2.73
CA LYS A 197 -14.71 -4.63 -3.77
C LYS A 197 -15.62 -3.57 -4.39
N LYS A 198 -16.84 -3.95 -4.82
CA LYS A 198 -17.81 -3.01 -5.38
C LYS A 198 -18.15 -1.88 -4.41
N LEU A 199 -18.34 -2.19 -3.13
CA LEU A 199 -18.63 -1.20 -2.09
C LEU A 199 -17.50 -0.19 -1.94
N VAL A 200 -16.25 -0.68 -1.81
CA VAL A 200 -15.08 0.19 -1.63
C VAL A 200 -14.79 0.99 -2.89
N THR A 201 -14.96 0.42 -4.09
CA THR A 201 -14.86 1.19 -5.35
C THR A 201 -15.86 2.34 -5.39
N ALA A 202 -17.12 2.11 -4.99
CA ALA A 202 -18.14 3.15 -4.96
C ALA A 202 -17.85 4.23 -3.91
N TYR A 203 -17.39 3.83 -2.71
CA TYR A 203 -16.93 4.74 -1.67
C TYR A 203 -15.77 5.61 -2.18
N TYR A 204 -14.76 4.98 -2.79
CA TYR A 204 -13.56 5.67 -3.25
C TYR A 204 -13.87 6.69 -4.35
N ASP A 205 -14.66 6.28 -5.34
CA ASP A 205 -15.15 7.18 -6.39
C ASP A 205 -15.92 8.37 -5.81
N GLN A 206 -16.87 8.12 -4.91
CA GLN A 206 -17.67 9.20 -4.35
C GLN A 206 -16.87 10.15 -3.47
N VAL A 207 -16.13 9.61 -2.51
CA VAL A 207 -15.49 10.41 -1.46
C VAL A 207 -14.15 10.95 -1.91
N LEU A 208 -13.27 10.14 -2.51
CA LEU A 208 -11.90 10.53 -2.80
C LEU A 208 -11.74 11.12 -4.21
N VAL A 209 -12.51 10.65 -5.19
CA VAL A 209 -12.45 11.17 -6.58
C VAL A 209 -13.39 12.35 -6.76
N ARG A 210 -14.68 12.20 -6.43
CA ARG A 210 -15.69 13.25 -6.57
C ARG A 210 -15.76 14.23 -5.40
N LYS A 211 -14.97 14.01 -4.34
CA LYS A 211 -14.89 14.87 -3.13
C LYS A 211 -16.23 15.05 -2.42
N ASP A 212 -17.13 14.07 -2.54
CA ASP A 212 -18.44 14.08 -1.94
C ASP A 212 -18.43 13.34 -0.59
N LEU A 213 -18.31 14.11 0.49
CA LEU A 213 -18.23 13.59 1.86
C LEU A 213 -19.53 12.93 2.36
N SER A 214 -20.66 13.06 1.65
CA SER A 214 -21.88 12.31 2.01
C SER A 214 -21.71 10.79 1.81
N GLY A 215 -20.70 10.38 1.03
CA GLY A 215 -20.31 8.98 0.92
C GLY A 215 -19.87 8.39 2.27
N ILE A 216 -19.32 9.18 3.18
CA ILE A 216 -18.92 8.67 4.51
C ILE A 216 -20.15 8.21 5.29
N ASP A 217 -21.24 9.00 5.29
CA ASP A 217 -22.50 8.63 5.95
C ASP A 217 -23.12 7.37 5.31
N THR A 218 -22.86 7.17 4.02
CA THR A 218 -23.40 6.05 3.22
C THR A 218 -22.62 4.75 3.41
N TYR A 219 -21.29 4.79 3.44
CA TYR A 219 -20.46 3.59 3.34
C TYR A 219 -19.72 3.23 4.64
N VAL A 220 -19.49 4.18 5.54
CA VAL A 220 -18.68 3.97 6.74
C VAL A 220 -19.57 3.58 7.92
N ALA A 221 -19.08 2.66 8.75
CA ALA A 221 -19.77 2.21 9.96
C ALA A 221 -19.62 3.22 11.10
N ALA A 222 -20.54 3.17 12.06
CA ALA A 222 -20.46 4.01 13.26
C ALA A 222 -19.25 3.65 14.14
N ASP A 223 -18.83 2.39 14.13
CA ASP A 223 -17.68 1.85 14.86
C ASP A 223 -16.44 1.71 13.97
N TYR A 224 -16.26 2.63 13.02
CA TYR A 224 -15.11 2.68 12.14
C TYR A 224 -13.82 3.08 12.87
N HIS A 225 -12.71 2.42 12.52
CA HIS A 225 -11.37 2.74 13.01
C HIS A 225 -10.44 3.28 11.92
N GLN A 226 -9.73 4.35 12.23
CA GLN A 226 -8.78 5.04 11.35
C GLN A 226 -7.34 4.83 11.83
N HIS A 227 -6.48 4.41 10.91
CA HIS A 227 -5.05 4.20 11.15
C HIS A 227 -4.14 5.16 10.37
N ASN A 228 -4.69 6.00 9.49
CA ASN A 228 -3.94 7.12 8.90
C ASN A 228 -3.42 8.02 10.05
N PRO A 229 -2.10 8.28 10.13
CA PRO A 229 -1.51 9.03 11.24
C PRO A 229 -2.03 10.45 11.44
N ASP A 230 -2.53 11.09 10.38
CA ASP A 230 -2.89 12.50 10.37
C ASP A 230 -4.40 12.72 10.50
N ILE A 231 -5.21 11.65 10.50
CA ILE A 231 -6.68 11.73 10.56
C ILE A 231 -7.18 11.19 11.91
N GLU A 232 -8.09 11.94 12.53
CA GLU A 232 -8.77 11.54 13.77
C GLU A 232 -9.58 10.26 13.62
N ASP A 233 -9.74 9.49 14.71
CA ASP A 233 -10.51 8.25 14.68
C ASP A 233 -12.02 8.48 14.42
N GLY A 234 -12.69 7.42 14.00
CA GLY A 234 -14.13 7.39 13.78
C GLY A 234 -14.58 8.07 12.47
N ALA A 235 -15.83 7.77 12.07
CA ALA A 235 -16.39 8.30 10.83
C ALA A 235 -16.44 9.84 10.81
N ALA A 236 -16.67 10.46 11.96
CA ALA A 236 -16.65 11.92 12.10
C ALA A 236 -15.23 12.50 11.91
N GLY A 237 -14.22 11.84 12.47
CA GLY A 237 -12.81 12.21 12.30
C GLY A 237 -12.38 12.11 10.84
N ALA A 238 -12.71 11.01 10.16
CA ALA A 238 -12.48 10.84 8.73
C ALA A 238 -13.17 11.94 7.88
N LYS A 239 -14.42 12.27 8.19
CA LYS A 239 -15.18 13.31 7.48
C LYS A 239 -14.56 14.70 7.65
N ALA A 240 -14.12 15.02 8.87
CA ALA A 240 -13.46 16.28 9.17
C ALA A 240 -12.08 16.37 8.46
N GLY A 241 -11.26 15.32 8.55
CA GLY A 241 -9.94 15.28 7.93
C GLY A 241 -9.99 15.41 6.40
N LEU A 242 -10.83 14.60 5.75
CA LEU A 242 -11.01 14.69 4.29
C LEU A 242 -11.65 16.01 3.86
N GLY A 243 -12.59 16.54 4.64
CA GLY A 243 -13.17 17.86 4.35
C GLY A 243 -12.16 19.00 4.44
N TRP A 244 -11.26 18.95 5.42
CA TRP A 244 -10.15 19.88 5.50
C TRP A 244 -9.21 19.72 4.29
N LEU A 245 -8.84 18.49 3.93
CA LEU A 245 -7.96 18.20 2.80
C LEU A 245 -8.50 18.79 1.50
N PHE A 246 -9.78 18.57 1.21
CA PHE A 246 -10.41 19.08 -0.01
C PHE A 246 -10.54 20.60 -0.04
N GLN A 247 -10.67 21.24 1.13
CA GLN A 247 -10.66 22.70 1.24
C GLN A 247 -9.27 23.29 1.00
N GLN A 248 -8.21 22.64 1.52
CA GLN A 248 -6.84 23.10 1.29
C GLN A 248 -6.34 22.84 -0.13
N TYR A 249 -6.70 21.70 -0.70
CA TYR A 249 -6.29 21.28 -2.04
C TYR A 249 -7.52 21.13 -2.94
N PRO A 250 -8.17 22.25 -3.34
CA PRO A 250 -9.38 22.19 -4.16
C PRO A 250 -9.14 21.56 -5.54
N GLN A 251 -7.90 21.60 -6.03
CA GLN A 251 -7.47 20.99 -7.29
C GLN A 251 -6.93 19.55 -7.15
N LEU A 252 -6.91 19.00 -5.94
CA LEU A 252 -6.48 17.61 -5.69
C LEU A 252 -7.20 16.64 -6.63
N THR A 253 -6.47 15.74 -7.26
CA THR A 253 -7.04 14.62 -8.02
C THR A 253 -6.55 13.32 -7.43
N ASN A 254 -7.45 12.35 -7.29
CA ASN A 254 -7.12 10.98 -6.92
C ASN A 254 -7.47 10.07 -8.08
N THR A 255 -6.49 9.36 -8.61
CA THR A 255 -6.69 8.44 -9.75
C THR A 255 -6.38 7.02 -9.31
N PRO A 256 -7.40 6.18 -9.06
CA PRO A 256 -7.20 4.76 -8.79
C PRO A 256 -6.49 4.08 -9.97
N LYS A 257 -5.44 3.33 -9.69
CA LYS A 257 -4.69 2.54 -10.69
C LYS A 257 -5.09 1.07 -10.65
N ARG A 258 -5.37 0.54 -9.46
CA ARG A 258 -5.83 -0.82 -9.24
C ARG A 258 -6.58 -0.95 -7.92
N ILE A 259 -7.51 -1.89 -7.88
CA ILE A 259 -8.29 -2.27 -6.70
C ILE A 259 -8.20 -3.78 -6.56
N ILE A 260 -7.75 -4.25 -5.40
CA ILE A 260 -7.45 -5.67 -5.13
C ILE A 260 -8.22 -6.06 -3.88
N ALA A 261 -8.96 -7.17 -3.91
CA ALA A 261 -9.82 -7.57 -2.80
C ALA A 261 -9.75 -9.06 -2.49
N GLU A 262 -9.78 -9.39 -1.21
CA GLU A 262 -10.03 -10.74 -0.74
C GLU A 262 -10.90 -10.73 0.50
N GLY A 263 -12.05 -11.41 0.41
CA GLY A 263 -12.99 -11.50 1.52
C GLY A 263 -13.47 -10.12 1.94
N ASP A 264 -13.08 -9.71 3.15
CA ASP A 264 -13.41 -8.42 3.75
C ASP A 264 -12.33 -7.35 3.62
N LEU A 265 -11.16 -7.66 3.05
CA LEU A 265 -10.10 -6.70 2.80
C LEU A 265 -10.14 -6.20 1.34
N VAL A 266 -9.99 -4.89 1.16
CA VAL A 266 -9.88 -4.26 -0.16
C VAL A 266 -8.78 -3.20 -0.14
N ALA A 267 -7.78 -3.35 -1.01
CA ALA A 267 -6.78 -2.32 -1.27
C ALA A 267 -7.14 -1.46 -2.48
N VAL A 268 -6.82 -0.17 -2.43
CA VAL A 268 -6.82 0.75 -3.56
C VAL A 268 -5.43 1.36 -3.66
N HIS A 269 -4.76 1.12 -4.79
CA HIS A 269 -3.51 1.84 -5.11
C HIS A 269 -3.84 2.98 -6.07
N SER A 270 -3.49 4.20 -5.70
CA SER A 270 -3.88 5.41 -6.42
C SER A 270 -2.73 6.40 -6.55
N HIS A 271 -2.87 7.28 -7.54
CA HIS A 271 -2.02 8.46 -7.70
C HIS A 271 -2.78 9.68 -7.22
N SER A 272 -2.28 10.28 -6.14
CA SER A 272 -2.86 11.48 -5.51
C SER A 272 -2.04 12.71 -5.88
N VAL A 273 -2.61 13.64 -6.64
CA VAL A 273 -1.92 14.84 -7.15
C VAL A 273 -2.58 16.08 -6.58
N PRO A 274 -1.93 16.83 -5.67
CA PRO A 274 -2.54 17.95 -4.94
C PRO A 274 -2.89 19.16 -5.83
N ALA A 275 -2.10 19.42 -6.87
CA ALA A 275 -2.36 20.44 -7.87
C ALA A 275 -1.76 20.07 -9.24
N PRO A 276 -2.27 20.65 -10.34
CA PRO A 276 -1.74 20.38 -11.68
C PRO A 276 -0.24 20.70 -11.79
N GLY A 277 0.52 19.77 -12.35
CA GLY A 277 1.96 19.90 -12.53
C GLY A 277 2.79 19.39 -11.35
N GLU A 278 2.18 19.03 -10.23
CA GLU A 278 2.87 18.37 -9.13
C GLU A 278 3.02 16.85 -9.36
N ARG A 279 4.10 16.27 -8.83
CA ARG A 279 4.37 14.81 -8.96
C ARG A 279 3.35 13.97 -8.19
N GLY A 280 2.83 14.49 -7.08
CA GLY A 280 1.88 13.79 -6.23
C GLY A 280 2.51 12.66 -5.41
N SER A 281 1.65 11.77 -4.92
CA SER A 281 2.01 10.62 -4.09
C SER A 281 1.40 9.33 -4.62
N ALA A 282 2.12 8.22 -4.44
CA ALA A 282 1.57 6.89 -4.50
C ALA A 282 0.93 6.56 -3.15
N VAL A 283 -0.36 6.24 -3.16
CA VAL A 283 -1.13 5.92 -1.95
C VAL A 283 -1.66 4.50 -2.08
N VAL A 284 -1.48 3.68 -1.05
CA VAL A 284 -2.16 2.40 -0.93
C VAL A 284 -3.07 2.41 0.28
N ASP A 285 -4.36 2.63 0.03
CA ASP A 285 -5.42 2.51 1.03
C ASP A 285 -5.81 1.03 1.19
N ILE A 286 -6.07 0.56 2.40
CA ILE A 286 -6.59 -0.77 2.72
C ILE A 286 -7.81 -0.60 3.62
N PHE A 287 -8.93 -1.17 3.21
CA PHE A 287 -10.21 -1.11 3.92
C PHE A 287 -10.63 -2.48 4.39
N ARG A 288 -11.19 -2.57 5.60
CA ARG A 288 -11.97 -3.74 6.04
C ARG A 288 -13.46 -3.44 5.94
N VAL A 289 -14.23 -4.39 5.41
CA VAL A 289 -15.68 -4.28 5.22
C VAL A 289 -16.43 -5.33 6.03
N ARG A 290 -17.37 -4.90 6.86
CA ARG A 290 -18.26 -5.78 7.61
C ARG A 290 -19.70 -5.34 7.49
N ASN A 291 -20.61 -6.29 7.29
CA ASN A 291 -22.05 -6.03 7.17
C ASN A 291 -22.41 -4.96 6.13
N GLY A 292 -21.63 -4.86 5.04
CA GLY A 292 -21.85 -3.87 3.99
C GLY A 292 -21.49 -2.43 4.42
N LYS A 293 -20.55 -2.27 5.35
CA LYS A 293 -19.97 -0.99 5.76
C LYS A 293 -18.45 -1.11 5.93
N ILE A 294 -17.73 -0.05 5.64
CA ILE A 294 -16.29 0.07 5.95
C ILE A 294 -16.17 0.26 7.47
N VAL A 295 -15.43 -0.62 8.12
CA VAL A 295 -15.25 -0.63 9.58
C VAL A 295 -13.82 -0.30 9.99
N GLU A 296 -12.87 -0.29 9.05
CA GLU A 296 -11.47 -0.03 9.38
C GLU A 296 -10.70 0.39 8.13
N HIS A 297 -9.69 1.24 8.32
CA HIS A 297 -8.86 1.77 7.25
C HIS A 297 -7.41 1.94 7.69
N TRP A 298 -6.49 1.50 6.85
CA TRP A 298 -5.06 1.76 6.93
C TRP A 298 -4.59 2.34 5.59
N ASP A 299 -3.56 3.17 5.62
CA ASP A 299 -2.89 3.60 4.39
C ASP A 299 -1.38 3.68 4.58
N VAL A 300 -0.70 3.75 3.44
CA VAL A 300 0.70 4.15 3.33
C VAL A 300 0.79 5.14 2.18
N ILE A 301 1.40 6.28 2.45
CA ILE A 301 1.53 7.40 1.51
C ILE A 301 3.01 7.65 1.25
N GLN A 302 3.42 7.57 -0.01
CA GLN A 302 4.78 7.86 -0.44
C GLN A 302 4.77 8.93 -1.54
N GLU A 303 5.54 10.01 -1.35
CA GLU A 303 5.74 11.01 -2.38
C GLU A 303 6.42 10.39 -3.62
N VAL A 304 5.95 10.77 -4.80
CA VAL A 304 6.63 10.41 -6.05
C VAL A 304 7.93 11.22 -6.12
N PRO A 305 9.11 10.57 -6.12
CA PRO A 305 10.38 11.28 -6.07
C PRO A 305 10.68 12.00 -7.38
N GLU A 306 11.58 12.97 -7.32
CA GLU A 306 12.05 13.69 -8.52
C GLU A 306 12.86 12.79 -9.45
N THR A 307 13.60 11.84 -8.88
CA THR A 307 14.42 10.88 -9.60
C THR A 307 14.11 9.46 -9.15
N SER A 308 14.36 8.49 -10.03
CA SER A 308 14.14 7.07 -9.80
C SER A 308 15.34 6.27 -10.31
N ALA A 309 15.63 5.15 -9.66
CA ALA A 309 16.65 4.18 -10.06
C ALA A 309 16.22 3.34 -11.28
N ASN A 310 14.97 3.51 -11.75
CA ASN A 310 14.44 2.89 -12.95
C ASN A 310 13.48 3.84 -13.68
N ASP A 311 13.18 3.56 -14.95
CA ASP A 311 12.31 4.38 -15.79
C ASP A 311 10.80 4.07 -15.64
N ASN A 312 10.44 3.12 -14.76
CA ASN A 312 9.04 2.80 -14.52
C ASN A 312 8.43 3.82 -13.55
N THR A 313 7.18 4.22 -13.80
CA THR A 313 6.46 5.08 -12.85
C THR A 313 6.16 4.31 -11.58
N MET A 314 5.79 4.96 -10.47
CA MET A 314 5.29 4.22 -9.29
C MET A 314 3.92 3.55 -9.51
N PHE A 315 3.36 3.61 -10.72
CA PHE A 315 2.01 3.15 -11.10
C PHE A 315 2.01 2.17 -12.25
#